data_AF-A0A661CL76-F1
#
_entry.id   AF-A0A661CL76-F1
#
_cell.length_a   1.000
_cell.length_b   1.000
_cell.length_c   1.000
_cell.angle_alpha   90.00
_cell.angle_beta   90.00
_cell.angle_gamma   90.00
#
_symmetry.space_group_name_H-M   'P 1'
#
loop_
_entity.id
_entity.type
_entity.pdbx_description
1 polymer ?
#
loop_
_entity_poly.entity_id
_entity_poly.type
_entity_poly.pdbx_seq_one_letter_code
_entity_poly.pdbx_strand_id
1 'polypeptide(L)'
;MQHSPLLMLGLLLVTALLMSLLASRFNIPRIAAYAVAGLLWSEDLLGGALGLDMTEWSQALTQISLAIIAYTIGGSITIEQLRRLGKTITFCTVGESFGAVLLVGLAVYLYQQDWVMALVLGVLAATTAPAATVAVIHQYRSKGPLTTSLLGVVALDDILGLVLFSLMMVVITGLNLGDAIVTSGVEIFGGIGLGIVIGFLLAFFGKKIRNQSFLLPMVLSALLLSQGLAEWWNVAPLLTAITIGFSARFVYKSAGERLFAPAEYLEELVFIIFF
;
A
#
# COMPACT_ATOMS: atom_id res chain seq x y z
N MET A 1 -28.92 -10.33 14.76
CA MET A 1 -29.64 -9.45 13.83
C MET A 1 -28.68 -9.18 12.68
N GLN A 2 -29.06 -9.37 11.42
CA GLN A 2 -28.14 -9.08 10.30
C GLN A 2 -27.95 -7.56 10.23
N HIS A 3 -26.79 -7.08 10.67
CA HIS A 3 -26.46 -5.66 10.60
C HIS A 3 -26.15 -5.30 9.14
N SER A 4 -26.76 -4.23 8.65
CA SER A 4 -26.60 -3.79 7.26
C SER A 4 -25.18 -3.24 7.04
N PRO A 5 -24.40 -3.76 6.06
CA PRO A 5 -23.08 -3.21 5.73
C PRO A 5 -23.11 -1.72 5.39
N LEU A 6 -24.24 -1.22 4.87
CA LEU A 6 -24.43 0.20 4.58
C LEU A 6 -24.46 1.05 5.85
N LEU A 7 -25.08 0.55 6.93
CA LEU A 7 -25.11 1.23 8.22
C LEU A 7 -23.70 1.28 8.82
N MET A 8 -22.96 0.18 8.74
CA MET A 8 -21.58 0.09 9.23
C MET A 8 -20.66 1.05 8.49
N LEU A 9 -20.68 1.04 7.15
CA LEU A 9 -19.93 1.98 6.34
C LEU A 9 -20.30 3.43 6.65
N GLY A 10 -21.60 3.72 6.80
CA GLY A 10 -22.06 5.05 7.18
C GLY A 10 -21.52 5.50 8.55
N LEU A 11 -21.56 4.62 9.55
CA LEU A 11 -21.04 4.90 10.90
C LEU A 11 -19.52 5.10 10.89
N LEU A 12 -18.78 4.23 10.21
CA LEU A 12 -17.33 4.34 10.05
C LEU A 12 -16.96 5.66 9.37
N LEU A 13 -17.57 5.98 8.23
CA LEU A 13 -17.33 7.23 7.51
C LEU A 13 -17.63 8.46 8.37
N VAL A 14 -18.80 8.50 9.03
CA VAL A 14 -19.19 9.64 9.87
C VAL A 14 -18.24 9.78 11.05
N THR A 15 -17.90 8.70 11.75
CA THR A 15 -17.01 8.76 12.91
C THR A 15 -15.57 9.12 12.52
N ALA A 16 -15.05 8.57 11.42
CA ALA A 16 -13.75 8.95 10.88
C ALA A 16 -13.70 10.44 10.50
N LEU A 17 -14.74 10.96 9.83
CA LEU A 17 -14.82 12.38 9.48
C LEU A 17 -14.88 13.28 10.73
N LEU A 18 -15.70 12.92 11.73
CA LEU A 18 -15.79 13.68 12.99
C LEU A 18 -14.45 13.66 13.75
N MET A 19 -13.80 12.51 13.84
CA MET A 19 -12.49 12.37 14.49
C MET A 19 -11.40 13.16 13.74
N SER A 20 -11.42 13.16 12.42
CA SER A 20 -10.47 13.95 11.62
C SER A 20 -10.64 15.46 11.82
N LEU A 21 -11.87 15.93 12.00
CA LEU A 21 -12.16 17.33 12.29
C LEU A 21 -11.60 17.72 13.67
N LEU A 22 -11.77 16.85 14.68
CA LEU A 22 -11.17 17.03 15.99
C LEU A 22 -9.63 17.05 15.91
N ALA A 23 -9.02 16.07 15.24
CA ALA A 23 -7.58 15.98 15.08
C ALA A 23 -6.99 17.22 14.37
N SER A 24 -7.70 17.75 13.36
CA SER A 24 -7.28 18.95 12.64
C SER A 24 -7.20 20.19 13.52
N ARG A 25 -8.02 20.27 14.59
CA ARG A 25 -7.96 21.37 15.58
C ARG A 25 -6.69 21.32 16.43
N PHE A 26 -6.10 20.14 16.59
CA PHE A 26 -4.88 19.91 17.37
C PHE A 26 -3.62 19.74 16.50
N ASN A 27 -3.69 20.01 15.19
CA ASN A 27 -2.60 19.81 14.22
C ASN A 27 -2.06 18.36 14.15
N ILE A 28 -2.89 17.38 14.49
CA ILE A 28 -2.55 15.95 14.42
C ILE A 28 -2.83 15.45 12.99
N PRO A 29 -1.99 14.56 12.42
CA PRO A 29 -2.29 13.87 11.17
C PRO A 29 -3.67 13.19 11.20
N ARG A 30 -4.51 13.43 10.19
CA ARG A 30 -5.88 12.90 10.13
C ARG A 30 -5.91 11.38 10.13
N ILE A 31 -4.89 10.77 9.54
CA ILE A 31 -4.73 9.32 9.47
C ILE A 31 -4.70 8.64 10.84
N ALA A 32 -4.11 9.30 11.85
CA ALA A 32 -4.13 8.79 13.21
C ALA A 32 -5.55 8.81 13.77
N ALA A 33 -6.36 9.81 13.40
CA ALA A 33 -7.75 9.90 13.78
C ALA A 33 -8.63 8.84 13.09
N TYR A 34 -8.32 8.50 11.82
CA TYR A 34 -8.97 7.40 11.09
C TYR A 34 -8.70 6.07 11.77
N ALA A 35 -7.43 5.76 12.07
CA ALA A 35 -7.07 4.54 12.80
C ALA A 35 -7.73 4.45 14.18
N VAL A 36 -7.85 5.57 14.91
CA VAL A 36 -8.58 5.60 16.19
C VAL A 36 -10.08 5.38 15.98
N ALA A 37 -10.67 5.91 14.91
CA ALA A 37 -12.06 5.64 14.57
C ALA A 37 -12.27 4.15 14.24
N GLY A 38 -11.40 3.53 13.44
CA GLY A 38 -11.41 2.10 13.16
C GLY A 38 -11.29 1.27 14.44
N LEU A 39 -10.35 1.63 15.32
CA LEU A 39 -10.18 0.98 16.64
C LEU A 39 -11.47 1.06 17.48
N LEU A 40 -12.13 2.21 17.55
CA LEU A 40 -13.38 2.37 18.31
C LEU A 40 -14.48 1.39 17.86
N TRP A 41 -14.51 1.07 16.57
CA TRP A 41 -15.46 0.13 15.97
C TRP A 41 -14.95 -1.31 15.88
N SER A 42 -13.80 -1.63 16.48
CA SER A 42 -13.29 -2.99 16.58
C SER A 42 -14.22 -3.89 17.42
N GLU A 43 -14.07 -5.20 17.24
CA GLU A 43 -14.84 -6.22 17.96
C GLU A 43 -14.72 -6.06 19.48
N ASP A 44 -13.53 -5.73 20.00
CA ASP A 44 -13.29 -5.55 21.43
C ASP A 44 -13.94 -4.30 22.04
N LEU A 45 -14.42 -3.36 21.22
CA LEU A 45 -15.02 -2.09 21.65
C LEU A 45 -16.48 -1.97 21.20
N LEU A 46 -16.84 -0.92 20.45
CA LEU A 46 -18.23 -0.66 20.05
C LEU A 46 -18.73 -1.67 19.01
N GLY A 47 -17.82 -2.25 18.22
CA GLY A 47 -18.14 -3.24 17.19
C GLY A 47 -18.79 -4.49 17.77
N GLY A 48 -18.16 -5.11 18.77
CA GLY A 48 -18.70 -6.32 19.41
C GLY A 48 -19.94 -6.04 20.24
N ALA A 49 -19.99 -4.90 20.94
CA ALA A 49 -21.17 -4.48 21.70
C ALA A 49 -22.43 -4.35 20.81
N LEU A 50 -22.25 -4.00 19.54
CA LEU A 50 -23.32 -3.85 18.56
C LEU A 50 -23.45 -5.06 17.61
N GLY A 51 -22.69 -6.14 17.82
CA GLY A 51 -22.73 -7.35 17.00
C GLY A 51 -22.34 -7.12 15.54
N LEU A 52 -21.43 -6.18 15.29
CA LEU A 52 -21.04 -5.75 13.95
C LEU A 52 -19.93 -6.66 13.40
N ASP A 53 -20.26 -7.48 12.39
CA ASP A 53 -19.27 -8.26 11.64
C ASP A 53 -18.76 -7.47 10.42
N MET A 54 -17.47 -7.17 10.43
CA MET A 54 -16.78 -6.38 9.41
C MET A 54 -15.94 -7.24 8.46
N THR A 55 -15.81 -8.55 8.73
CA THR A 55 -14.68 -9.35 8.22
C THR A 55 -14.71 -9.56 6.71
N GLU A 56 -15.84 -9.94 6.12
CA GLU A 56 -15.87 -10.33 4.70
C GLU A 56 -15.71 -9.16 3.71
N TRP A 57 -16.37 -8.02 3.97
CA TRP A 57 -16.40 -6.90 3.02
C TRP A 57 -15.28 -5.88 3.25
N SER A 58 -14.73 -5.80 4.46
CA SER A 58 -13.63 -4.87 4.77
C SER A 58 -12.33 -5.27 4.08
N GLN A 59 -12.08 -6.57 3.87
CA GLN A 59 -10.87 -7.03 3.19
C GLN A 59 -10.82 -6.55 1.74
N ALA A 60 -11.92 -6.69 1.00
CA ALA A 60 -11.98 -6.21 -0.39
C ALA A 60 -11.82 -4.68 -0.47
N LEU A 61 -12.38 -3.94 0.50
CA LEU A 61 -12.28 -2.47 0.57
C LEU A 61 -10.87 -1.98 0.92
N THR A 62 -10.17 -2.66 1.83
CA THR A 62 -8.79 -2.33 2.20
C THR A 62 -7.83 -2.65 1.06
N GLN A 63 -8.03 -3.78 0.37
CA GLN A 63 -7.23 -4.16 -0.81
C GLN A 63 -7.35 -3.15 -1.94
N ILE A 64 -8.57 -2.74 -2.34
CA ILE A 64 -8.73 -1.74 -3.39
C ILE A 64 -8.20 -0.37 -2.96
N SER A 65 -8.36 -0.01 -1.69
CA SER A 65 -7.82 1.24 -1.15
C SER A 65 -6.30 1.27 -1.23
N LEU A 66 -5.63 0.19 -0.84
CA LEU A 66 -4.18 0.02 -1.00
C LEU A 66 -3.75 0.05 -2.45
N ALA A 67 -4.50 -0.58 -3.37
CA ALA A 67 -4.19 -0.55 -4.79
C ALA A 67 -4.26 0.86 -5.37
N ILE A 68 -5.23 1.68 -4.95
CA ILE A 68 -5.33 3.08 -5.36
C ILE A 68 -4.14 3.88 -4.83
N ILE A 69 -3.78 3.71 -3.55
CA ILE A 69 -2.61 4.37 -2.94
C ILE A 69 -1.32 3.95 -3.66
N ALA A 70 -1.12 2.66 -3.90
CA ALA A 70 0.04 2.12 -4.62
C ALA A 70 0.13 2.68 -6.05
N TYR A 71 -1.01 2.76 -6.75
CA TYR A 71 -1.09 3.36 -8.08
C TYR A 71 -0.68 4.84 -8.08
N THR A 72 -1.12 5.64 -7.10
CA THR A 72 -0.71 7.05 -7.00
C THR A 72 0.77 7.18 -6.66
N ILE A 73 1.33 6.30 -5.81
CA ILE A 73 2.78 6.25 -5.53
C ILE A 73 3.56 5.96 -6.81
N GLY A 74 3.23 4.88 -7.52
CA GLY A 74 3.90 4.54 -8.78
C GLY A 74 3.78 5.66 -9.80
N GLY A 75 2.60 6.28 -9.87
CA GLY A 75 2.31 7.45 -10.67
C GLY A 75 3.01 8.74 -10.23
N SER A 76 3.64 8.81 -9.07
CA SER A 76 4.34 10.01 -8.58
C SER A 76 5.84 9.99 -8.90
N ILE A 77 6.39 8.80 -9.18
CA ILE A 77 7.82 8.57 -9.41
C ILE A 77 8.15 8.67 -10.91
N THR A 78 9.21 9.40 -11.24
CA THR A 78 9.74 9.49 -12.61
C THR A 78 11.04 8.72 -12.78
N ILE A 79 11.36 8.32 -14.01
CA ILE A 79 12.62 7.62 -14.32
C ILE A 79 13.84 8.51 -14.03
N GLU A 80 13.71 9.82 -14.23
CA GLU A 80 14.76 10.80 -13.92
C GLU A 80 15.02 10.88 -12.42
N GLN A 81 13.96 10.90 -11.60
CA GLN A 81 14.07 10.86 -10.14
C GLN A 81 14.71 9.55 -9.67
N LEU A 82 14.29 8.41 -10.23
CA LEU A 82 14.85 7.10 -9.87
C LEU A 82 16.33 7.01 -10.22
N ARG A 83 16.76 7.52 -11.39
CA ARG A 83 18.18 7.57 -11.75
C ARG A 83 19.00 8.49 -10.84
N ARG A 84 18.43 9.62 -10.43
CA ARG A 84 19.11 10.60 -9.58
C ARG A 84 19.22 10.14 -8.12
N LEU A 85 18.17 9.53 -7.59
CA LEU A 85 18.04 9.18 -6.17
C LEU A 85 18.22 7.68 -5.89
N GLY A 86 18.38 6.84 -6.93
CA GLY A 86 18.38 5.38 -6.79
C GLY A 86 19.42 4.84 -5.82
N LYS A 87 20.61 5.45 -5.75
CA LYS A 87 21.63 5.07 -4.75
C LYS A 87 21.17 5.36 -3.32
N THR A 88 20.57 6.52 -3.09
CA THR A 88 20.02 6.91 -1.79
C THR A 88 18.87 6.00 -1.40
N ILE A 89 17.91 5.79 -2.31
CA ILE A 89 16.77 4.89 -2.09
C ILE A 89 17.25 3.48 -1.73
N THR A 90 18.15 2.91 -2.54
CA THR A 90 18.66 1.55 -2.31
C THR A 90 19.41 1.44 -0.98
N PHE A 91 20.27 2.42 -0.66
CA PHE A 91 21.03 2.39 0.59
C PHE A 91 20.14 2.57 1.82
N CYS A 92 19.15 3.46 1.74
CA CYS A 92 18.17 3.67 2.80
C CYS A 92 17.34 2.40 3.03
N THR A 93 16.70 1.86 1.99
CA THR A 93 15.89 0.64 2.06
C THR A 93 16.69 -0.55 2.61
N VAL A 94 17.88 -0.82 2.07
CA VAL A 94 18.72 -1.91 2.60
C VAL A 94 19.14 -1.61 4.05
N GLY A 95 19.62 -0.40 4.33
CA GLY A 95 20.10 -0.04 5.66
C GLY A 95 19.01 -0.11 6.74
N GLU A 96 17.83 0.40 6.45
CA GLU A 96 16.71 0.40 7.39
C GLU A 96 16.10 -0.99 7.54
N SER A 97 15.90 -1.74 6.45
CA SER A 97 15.30 -3.07 6.54
C SER A 97 16.21 -4.02 7.32
N PHE A 98 17.49 -4.11 6.97
CA PHE A 98 18.43 -4.95 7.72
C PHE A 98 18.65 -4.44 9.16
N GLY A 99 18.70 -3.12 9.35
CA GLY A 99 18.76 -2.51 10.67
C GLY A 99 17.56 -2.89 11.54
N ALA A 100 16.35 -2.83 10.98
CA ALA A 100 15.11 -3.22 11.66
C ALA A 100 15.11 -4.71 12.02
N VAL A 101 15.43 -5.60 11.07
CA VAL A 101 15.54 -7.04 11.34
C VAL A 101 16.50 -7.32 12.48
N LEU A 102 17.70 -6.73 12.43
CA LEU A 102 18.75 -6.98 13.42
C LEU A 102 18.39 -6.40 14.79
N LEU A 103 17.99 -5.13 14.86
CA LEU A 103 17.76 -4.45 16.13
C LEU A 103 16.48 -4.95 16.81
N VAL A 104 15.38 -5.08 16.06
CA VAL A 104 14.12 -5.59 16.61
C VAL A 104 14.25 -7.07 16.94
N GLY A 105 14.85 -7.86 16.04
CA GLY A 105 15.09 -9.28 16.29
C GLY A 105 15.95 -9.49 17.53
N LEU A 106 17.06 -8.75 17.67
CA LEU A 106 17.91 -8.85 18.85
C LEU A 106 17.17 -8.43 20.12
N ALA A 107 16.42 -7.33 20.09
CA ALA A 107 15.66 -6.87 21.26
C ALA A 107 14.62 -7.91 21.71
N VAL A 108 13.87 -8.48 20.77
CA VAL A 108 12.88 -9.53 21.05
C VAL A 108 13.55 -10.80 21.57
N TYR A 109 14.66 -11.21 20.95
CA TYR A 109 15.42 -12.38 21.40
C TYR A 109 15.97 -12.19 22.82
N LEU A 110 16.53 -11.02 23.14
CA LEU A 110 17.03 -10.75 24.48
C LEU A 110 15.92 -10.75 25.53
N TYR A 111 14.72 -10.31 25.17
CA TYR A 111 13.57 -10.24 26.07
C TYR A 111 12.89 -11.61 26.29
N GLN A 112 12.58 -12.34 25.22
CA GLN A 112 11.80 -13.59 25.28
C GLN A 112 12.63 -14.87 25.10
N GLN A 113 13.87 -14.76 24.61
CA GLN A 113 14.75 -15.89 24.28
C GLN A 113 14.15 -16.87 23.26
N ASP A 114 13.18 -16.42 22.47
CA ASP A 114 12.58 -17.17 21.36
C ASP A 114 13.11 -16.62 20.02
N TRP A 115 13.94 -17.40 19.35
CA TRP A 115 14.57 -17.02 18.08
C TRP A 115 13.57 -16.97 16.91
N VAL A 116 12.50 -17.77 16.95
CA VAL A 116 11.47 -17.79 15.90
C VAL A 116 10.67 -16.50 16.00
N MET A 117 10.20 -16.17 17.21
CA MET A 117 9.48 -14.91 17.45
C MET A 117 10.35 -13.69 17.12
N ALA A 118 11.64 -13.73 17.49
CA ALA A 118 12.61 -12.68 17.16
C ALA A 118 12.76 -12.49 15.64
N LEU A 119 12.91 -13.58 14.89
CA LEU A 119 13.05 -13.51 13.44
C LEU A 119 11.77 -12.99 12.78
N VAL A 120 10.60 -13.48 13.20
CA VAL A 120 9.29 -13.05 12.68
C VAL A 120 9.08 -11.56 12.92
N LEU A 121 9.24 -11.10 14.16
CA LEU A 121 9.04 -9.68 14.49
C LEU A 121 10.12 -8.79 13.86
N GLY A 122 11.35 -9.29 13.71
CA GLY A 122 12.41 -8.57 13.00
C GLY A 122 12.06 -8.35 11.53
N VAL A 123 11.61 -9.40 10.83
CA VAL A 123 11.22 -9.32 9.41
C VAL A 123 9.97 -8.47 9.21
N LEU A 124 8.97 -8.60 10.08
CA LEU A 124 7.78 -7.73 10.06
C LEU A 124 8.11 -6.26 10.36
N ALA A 125 9.11 -5.99 11.20
CA ALA A 125 9.55 -4.62 11.45
C ALA A 125 10.28 -3.98 10.26
N ALA A 126 10.83 -4.79 9.35
CA ALA A 126 11.50 -4.31 8.15
C ALA A 126 10.51 -3.94 7.03
N THR A 127 9.27 -4.44 7.07
CA THR A 127 8.22 -4.10 6.10
C THR A 127 7.54 -2.80 6.49
N THR A 128 7.77 -1.72 5.73
CA THR A 128 7.15 -0.42 5.98
C THR A 128 5.92 -0.21 5.08
N ALA A 129 4.82 0.28 5.66
CA ALA A 129 3.57 0.46 4.90
C ALA A 129 3.54 1.83 4.17
N PRO A 130 3.14 1.88 2.88
CA PRO A 130 3.05 3.13 2.12
C PRO A 130 2.03 4.13 2.65
N ALA A 131 0.86 3.62 3.09
CA ALA A 131 -0.35 4.41 3.24
C ALA A 131 -0.22 5.57 4.24
N ALA A 132 0.38 5.31 5.41
CA ALA A 132 0.55 6.30 6.46
C ALA A 132 1.43 7.48 6.02
N THR A 133 2.58 7.16 5.45
CA THR A 133 3.56 8.15 4.98
C THR A 133 2.99 8.98 3.82
N VAL A 134 2.33 8.32 2.86
CA VAL A 134 1.72 8.99 1.70
C VAL A 134 0.62 9.95 2.13
N ALA A 135 -0.25 9.55 3.05
CA ALA A 135 -1.31 10.43 3.51
C ALA A 135 -0.78 11.66 4.24
N VAL A 136 0.29 11.52 5.04
CA VAL A 136 0.94 12.67 5.69
C VAL A 136 1.57 13.57 4.63
N ILE A 137 2.28 13.01 3.66
CA ILE A 137 2.84 13.76 2.53
C ILE A 137 1.73 14.56 1.82
N HIS A 138 0.58 13.93 1.56
CA HIS A 138 -0.55 14.55 0.88
C HIS A 138 -1.22 15.62 1.75
N GLN A 139 -1.56 15.28 2.99
CA GLN A 139 -2.24 16.18 3.94
C GLN A 139 -1.46 17.49 4.11
N TYR A 140 -0.14 17.41 4.23
CA TYR A 140 0.73 18.58 4.38
C TYR A 140 1.27 19.12 3.06
N ARG A 141 0.86 18.53 1.92
CA ARG A 141 1.32 18.89 0.56
C ARG A 141 2.84 18.98 0.45
N SER A 142 3.53 18.07 1.12
CA SER A 142 4.99 18.05 1.22
C SER A 142 5.61 17.74 -0.14
N LYS A 143 6.66 18.49 -0.52
CA LYS A 143 7.39 18.29 -1.78
C LYS A 143 8.88 18.45 -1.55
N GLY A 144 9.69 17.70 -2.29
CA GLY A 144 11.14 17.83 -2.26
C GLY A 144 11.89 16.52 -2.47
N PRO A 145 13.23 16.56 -2.38
CA PRO A 145 14.08 15.38 -2.54
C PRO A 145 13.83 14.33 -1.46
N LEU A 146 13.51 14.75 -0.22
CA LEU A 146 13.17 13.83 0.87
C LEU A 146 11.87 13.07 0.57
N THR A 147 10.79 13.79 0.24
CA THR A 147 9.50 13.19 -0.15
C THR A 147 9.66 12.21 -1.30
N THR A 148 10.43 12.58 -2.33
CA THR A 148 10.67 11.70 -3.48
C THR A 148 11.46 10.45 -3.07
N SER A 149 12.46 10.61 -2.19
CA SER A 149 13.25 9.49 -1.69
C SER A 149 12.39 8.54 -0.84
N LEU A 150 11.55 9.07 0.05
CA LEU A 150 10.62 8.28 0.86
C LEU A 150 9.64 7.47 0.01
N LEU A 151 9.04 8.07 -1.01
CA LEU A 151 8.14 7.35 -1.94
C LEU A 151 8.88 6.24 -2.70
N GLY A 152 10.13 6.48 -3.08
CA GLY A 152 10.97 5.46 -3.72
C GLY A 152 11.39 4.34 -2.78
N VAL A 153 11.71 4.66 -1.53
CA VAL A 153 12.05 3.69 -0.47
C VAL A 153 10.86 2.78 -0.21
N VAL A 154 9.69 3.35 0.06
CA VAL A 154 8.44 2.61 0.27
C VAL A 154 8.14 1.64 -0.88
N ALA A 155 8.36 2.03 -2.14
CA ALA A 155 8.15 1.14 -3.28
C ALA A 155 9.18 0.00 -3.37
N LEU A 156 10.42 0.22 -2.91
CA LEU A 156 11.47 -0.79 -2.90
C LEU A 156 11.33 -1.73 -1.69
N ASP A 157 10.82 -1.22 -0.57
CA ASP A 157 10.55 -1.96 0.67
C ASP A 157 9.54 -3.09 0.45
N ASP A 158 8.52 -2.90 -0.39
CA ASP A 158 7.58 -3.98 -0.75
C ASP A 158 8.30 -5.17 -1.40
N ILE A 159 9.28 -4.90 -2.27
CA ILE A 159 10.07 -5.96 -2.93
C ILE A 159 10.98 -6.64 -1.91
N LEU A 160 11.70 -5.86 -1.08
CA LEU A 160 12.55 -6.43 -0.04
C LEU A 160 11.74 -7.21 0.99
N GLY A 161 10.54 -6.76 1.32
CA GLY A 161 9.62 -7.42 2.24
C GLY A 161 9.26 -8.83 1.78
N LEU A 162 8.87 -9.00 0.51
CA LEU A 162 8.58 -10.31 -0.07
C LEU A 162 9.79 -11.26 -0.01
N VAL A 163 10.99 -10.74 -0.28
CA VAL A 163 12.23 -11.51 -0.22
C VAL A 163 12.54 -11.91 1.23
N LEU A 164 12.50 -10.96 2.17
CA LEU A 164 12.78 -11.21 3.59
C LEU A 164 11.75 -12.18 4.20
N PHE A 165 10.48 -12.03 3.86
CA PHE A 165 9.42 -12.94 4.29
C PHE A 165 9.62 -14.36 3.76
N SER A 166 10.01 -14.49 2.49
CA SER A 166 10.27 -15.81 1.89
C SER A 166 11.49 -16.49 2.50
N LEU A 167 12.57 -15.73 2.75
CA LEU A 167 13.77 -16.23 3.45
C LEU A 167 13.44 -16.63 4.89
N MET A 168 12.64 -15.84 5.59
CA MET A 168 12.14 -16.18 6.92
C MET A 168 11.39 -17.51 6.91
N MET A 169 10.49 -17.72 5.96
CA MET A 169 9.74 -18.97 5.82
C MET A 169 10.67 -20.16 5.59
N VAL A 170 11.71 -20.02 4.76
CA VAL A 170 12.75 -21.05 4.57
C VAL A 170 13.41 -21.43 5.89
N VAL A 171 13.81 -20.44 6.68
CA VAL A 171 14.50 -20.67 7.96
C VAL A 171 13.58 -21.33 8.99
N ILE A 172 12.33 -20.90 9.09
CA ILE A 172 11.38 -21.39 10.11
C ILE A 172 10.83 -22.77 9.77
N THR A 173 10.44 -22.98 8.51
CA THR A 173 9.70 -24.18 8.10
C THR A 173 10.59 -25.24 7.44
N GLY A 174 11.83 -24.90 7.10
CA GLY A 174 12.74 -25.79 6.39
C GLY A 174 12.40 -25.99 4.91
N LEU A 175 11.62 -25.08 4.31
CA LEU A 175 11.33 -25.09 2.88
C LEU A 175 12.62 -25.05 2.05
N ASN A 176 12.56 -25.62 0.84
CA ASN A 176 13.69 -25.57 -0.08
C ASN A 176 13.96 -24.11 -0.49
N LEU A 177 15.20 -23.66 -0.31
CA LEU A 177 15.63 -22.31 -0.69
C LEU A 177 15.42 -22.05 -2.19
N GLY A 178 15.62 -23.05 -3.04
CA GLY A 178 15.36 -22.95 -4.47
C GLY A 178 13.90 -22.67 -4.79
N ASP A 179 12.98 -23.37 -4.12
CA ASP A 179 11.53 -23.14 -4.28
C ASP A 179 11.13 -21.75 -3.80
N ALA A 180 11.65 -21.31 -2.65
CA ALA A 180 11.38 -19.97 -2.12
C ALA A 180 11.88 -18.85 -3.04
N ILE A 181 13.06 -19.00 -3.64
CA ILE A 181 13.59 -18.03 -4.61
C ILE A 181 12.69 -17.98 -5.86
N VAL A 182 12.23 -19.14 -6.33
CA VAL A 182 11.33 -19.23 -7.49
C VAL A 182 9.98 -18.59 -7.17
N THR A 183 9.39 -18.87 -6.00
CA THR A 183 8.10 -18.29 -5.61
C THR A 183 8.18 -16.77 -5.46
N SER A 184 9.17 -16.23 -4.73
CA SER A 184 9.34 -14.76 -4.64
C SER A 184 9.62 -14.15 -6.01
N GLY A 185 10.42 -14.83 -6.84
CA GLY A 185 10.71 -14.39 -8.20
C GLY A 185 9.45 -14.29 -9.05
N VAL A 186 8.60 -15.33 -9.03
CA VAL A 186 7.32 -15.34 -9.74
C VAL A 186 6.39 -14.24 -9.21
N GLU A 187 6.30 -14.06 -7.89
CA GLU A 187 5.47 -13.01 -7.29
C GLU A 187 5.91 -11.60 -7.71
N ILE A 188 7.21 -11.32 -7.66
CA ILE A 188 7.79 -10.01 -7.99
C ILE A 188 7.72 -9.76 -9.50
N PHE A 189 8.30 -10.64 -10.31
CA PHE A 189 8.37 -10.43 -11.75
C PHE A 189 7.00 -10.59 -12.43
N GLY A 190 6.15 -11.47 -11.91
CA GLY A 190 4.76 -11.61 -12.35
C GLY A 190 3.94 -10.37 -12.06
N GLY A 191 4.06 -9.78 -10.86
CA GLY A 191 3.37 -8.54 -10.50
C GLY A 191 3.86 -7.35 -11.33
N ILE A 192 5.17 -7.21 -11.52
CA ILE A 192 5.76 -6.20 -12.40
C ILE A 192 5.26 -6.40 -13.85
N GLY A 193 5.31 -7.63 -14.37
CA GLY A 193 4.88 -7.94 -15.73
C GLY A 193 3.41 -7.60 -15.97
N LEU A 194 2.52 -8.04 -15.06
CA LEU A 194 1.09 -7.73 -15.10
C LEU A 194 0.86 -6.22 -15.04
N GLY A 195 1.54 -5.52 -14.12
CA GLY A 195 1.38 -4.09 -13.94
C GLY A 195 1.87 -3.28 -15.13
N ILE A 196 2.96 -3.71 -15.79
CA ILE A 196 3.44 -3.14 -17.04
C ILE A 196 2.34 -3.26 -18.11
N VAL A 197 1.82 -4.48 -18.34
CA VAL A 197 0.80 -4.72 -19.38
C VAL A 197 -0.44 -3.86 -19.13
N ILE A 198 -0.98 -3.88 -17.91
CA ILE A 198 -2.18 -3.09 -17.57
C ILE A 198 -1.89 -1.59 -17.62
N GLY A 199 -0.74 -1.12 -17.13
CA GLY A 199 -0.35 0.28 -17.19
C GLY A 199 -0.20 0.80 -18.62
N PHE A 200 0.35 0.00 -19.53
CA PHE A 200 0.42 0.32 -20.96
C PHE A 200 -0.98 0.38 -21.60
N LEU A 201 -1.86 -0.57 -21.29
CA LEU A 201 -3.24 -0.57 -21.79
C LEU A 201 -4.02 0.64 -21.26
N LEU A 202 -3.95 0.89 -19.95
CA LEU A 202 -4.54 2.06 -19.31
C LEU A 202 -4.06 3.32 -20.00
N ALA A 203 -2.76 3.40 -20.28
CA ALA A 203 -2.21 4.55 -20.97
C ALA A 203 -2.71 4.68 -22.43
N PHE A 204 -2.74 3.57 -23.17
CA PHE A 204 -3.17 3.57 -24.56
C PHE A 204 -4.63 4.01 -24.73
N PHE A 205 -5.53 3.46 -23.91
CA PHE A 205 -6.95 3.77 -23.96
C PHE A 205 -7.25 5.15 -23.37
N GLY A 206 -6.54 5.56 -22.32
CA GLY A 206 -6.70 6.88 -21.71
C GLY A 206 -6.47 8.00 -22.72
N LYS A 207 -5.56 7.81 -23.69
CA LYS A 207 -5.21 8.85 -24.68
C LYS A 207 -6.37 9.13 -25.63
N LYS A 208 -7.24 8.13 -25.81
CA LYS A 208 -8.40 8.19 -26.71
C LYS A 208 -9.62 8.82 -26.03
N ILE A 209 -9.66 8.86 -24.70
CA ILE A 209 -10.80 9.40 -23.94
C ILE A 209 -10.70 10.93 -23.86
N ARG A 210 -11.67 11.63 -24.47
CA ARG A 210 -11.80 13.09 -24.37
C ARG A 210 -12.52 13.53 -23.09
N ASN A 211 -13.53 12.78 -22.64
CA ASN A 211 -14.34 13.14 -21.49
C ASN A 211 -13.68 12.66 -20.17
N GLN A 212 -13.34 13.61 -19.30
CA GLN A 212 -12.61 13.32 -18.05
C GLN A 212 -13.41 12.46 -17.06
N SER A 213 -14.76 12.51 -17.12
CA SER A 213 -15.61 11.72 -16.22
C SER A 213 -15.44 10.21 -16.39
N PHE A 214 -14.94 9.74 -17.55
CA PHE A 214 -14.68 8.31 -17.78
C PHE A 214 -13.30 7.84 -17.29
N LEU A 215 -12.41 8.75 -16.91
CA LEU A 215 -11.05 8.38 -16.49
C LEU A 215 -11.05 7.68 -15.13
N LEU A 216 -11.86 8.14 -14.18
CA LEU A 216 -11.96 7.49 -12.86
C LEU A 216 -12.50 6.05 -12.95
N PRO A 217 -13.67 5.79 -13.59
CA PRO A 217 -14.14 4.41 -13.79
C PRO A 217 -13.12 3.53 -14.50
N MET A 218 -12.38 4.08 -15.46
CA MET A 218 -11.36 3.34 -16.19
C MET A 218 -10.18 2.93 -15.31
N VAL A 219 -9.66 3.86 -14.48
CA VAL A 219 -8.58 3.58 -13.53
C VAL A 219 -9.04 2.56 -12.50
N LEU A 220 -10.21 2.76 -11.89
CA LEU A 220 -10.76 1.82 -10.91
C LEU A 220 -10.98 0.42 -11.51
N SER A 221 -11.48 0.34 -12.74
CA SER A 221 -11.66 -0.95 -13.44
C SER A 221 -10.32 -1.65 -13.68
N ALA A 222 -9.30 -0.90 -14.09
CA ALA A 222 -7.96 -1.45 -14.29
C ALA A 222 -7.34 -1.95 -12.98
N LEU A 223 -7.52 -1.20 -11.88
CA LEU A 223 -7.01 -1.60 -10.57
C LEU A 223 -7.76 -2.83 -10.04
N LEU A 224 -9.08 -2.83 -10.00
CA LEU A 224 -9.88 -3.98 -9.55
C LEU A 224 -9.54 -5.25 -10.37
N LEU A 225 -9.48 -5.13 -11.69
CA LEU A 225 -9.10 -6.24 -12.57
C LEU A 225 -7.67 -6.71 -12.26
N SER A 226 -6.73 -5.78 -12.09
CA SER A 226 -5.34 -6.14 -11.78
C SER A 226 -5.19 -6.84 -10.44
N GLN A 227 -5.93 -6.41 -9.41
CA GLN A 227 -5.87 -7.01 -8.07
C GLN A 227 -6.45 -8.42 -8.11
N GLY A 228 -7.61 -8.62 -8.73
CA GLY A 228 -8.20 -9.95 -8.88
C GLY A 228 -7.35 -10.90 -9.74
N LEU A 229 -6.72 -10.41 -10.81
CA LEU A 229 -5.76 -11.21 -11.60
C LEU A 229 -4.50 -11.52 -10.80
N ALA A 230 -4.00 -10.55 -10.01
CA ALA A 230 -2.81 -10.75 -9.19
C ALA A 230 -3.04 -11.83 -8.13
N GLU A 231 -4.18 -11.80 -7.44
CA GLU A 231 -4.59 -12.85 -6.51
C GLU A 231 -4.74 -14.20 -7.21
N TRP A 232 -5.42 -14.23 -8.36
CA TRP A 232 -5.65 -15.49 -9.08
C TRP A 232 -4.34 -16.13 -9.58
N TRP A 233 -3.37 -15.32 -10.00
CA TRP A 233 -2.06 -15.81 -10.46
C TRP A 233 -1.04 -15.94 -9.33
N ASN A 234 -1.39 -15.63 -8.08
CA ASN A 234 -0.48 -15.58 -6.93
C ASN A 234 0.75 -14.70 -7.21
N VAL A 235 0.53 -13.48 -7.68
CA VAL A 235 1.58 -12.47 -7.86
C VAL A 235 1.32 -11.26 -6.98
N ALA A 236 2.36 -10.46 -6.72
CA ALA A 236 2.30 -9.37 -5.75
C ALA A 236 1.29 -8.26 -6.15
N PRO A 237 0.14 -8.11 -5.46
CA PRO A 237 -0.93 -7.19 -5.90
C PRO A 237 -0.54 -5.71 -5.74
N LEU A 238 0.15 -5.38 -4.64
CA LEU A 238 0.61 -4.03 -4.33
C LEU A 238 1.67 -3.57 -5.34
N LEU A 239 2.67 -4.42 -5.62
CA LEU A 239 3.69 -4.18 -6.63
C LEU A 239 3.10 -4.06 -8.03
N THR A 240 2.05 -4.84 -8.34
CA THR A 240 1.29 -4.70 -9.58
C THR A 240 0.70 -3.28 -9.70
N ALA A 241 0.04 -2.78 -8.65
CA ALA A 241 -0.56 -1.44 -8.65
C ALA A 241 0.49 -0.31 -8.78
N ILE A 242 1.61 -0.39 -8.04
CA ILE A 242 2.74 0.54 -8.19
C ILE A 242 3.24 0.52 -9.64
N THR A 243 3.40 -0.66 -10.21
CA THR A 243 3.90 -0.81 -11.57
C THR A 243 2.93 -0.30 -12.63
N ILE A 244 1.61 -0.43 -12.42
CA ILE A 244 0.58 0.20 -13.28
C ILE A 244 0.76 1.72 -13.29
N GLY A 245 0.87 2.33 -12.11
CA GLY A 245 1.04 3.79 -11.99
C GLY A 245 2.33 4.26 -12.65
N PHE A 246 3.44 3.59 -12.37
CA PHE A 246 4.73 3.92 -12.95
C PHE A 246 4.73 3.78 -14.48
N SER A 247 4.22 2.67 -15.00
CA SER A 247 4.16 2.39 -16.44
C SER A 247 3.22 3.35 -17.17
N ALA A 248 2.07 3.65 -16.59
CA ALA A 248 1.14 4.62 -17.15
C ALA A 248 1.77 6.01 -17.25
N ARG A 249 2.47 6.46 -16.20
CA ARG A 249 3.22 7.73 -16.21
C ARG A 249 4.35 7.74 -17.23
N PHE A 250 5.11 6.65 -17.32
CA PHE A 250 6.20 6.52 -18.27
C PHE A 250 5.73 6.74 -19.73
N VAL A 251 4.56 6.19 -20.09
CA VAL A 251 3.98 6.32 -21.45
C VAL A 251 3.37 7.71 -21.72
N TYR A 252 2.92 8.39 -20.67
CA TYR A 252 2.21 9.66 -20.78
C TYR A 252 3.06 10.91 -20.57
N LYS A 253 4.21 10.78 -19.91
CA LYS A 253 5.06 11.91 -19.52
C LYS A 253 4.21 13.03 -18.89
N SER A 254 4.23 14.22 -19.46
CA SER A 254 3.56 15.42 -18.95
C SER A 254 2.03 15.36 -18.96
N ALA A 255 1.41 14.51 -19.78
CA ALA A 255 -0.05 14.36 -19.83
C ALA A 255 -0.59 13.30 -18.84
N GLY A 256 0.30 12.69 -18.05
CA GLY A 256 -0.01 11.60 -17.12
C GLY A 256 -0.90 12.04 -15.97
N GLU A 257 -0.81 13.30 -15.54
CA GLU A 257 -1.64 13.88 -14.47
C GLU A 257 -3.14 13.64 -14.69
N ARG A 258 -3.58 13.54 -15.95
CA ARG A 258 -5.00 13.24 -16.28
C ARG A 258 -5.47 11.87 -15.77
N LEU A 259 -4.59 10.89 -15.68
CA LEU A 259 -4.92 9.53 -15.19
C LEU A 259 -4.79 9.40 -13.67
N PHE A 260 -4.09 10.32 -13.00
CA PHE A 260 -3.87 10.26 -11.56
C PHE A 260 -4.79 11.23 -10.81
N ALA A 261 -5.07 12.41 -11.36
CA ALA A 261 -5.92 13.41 -10.73
C ALA A 261 -7.27 12.87 -10.24
N PRO A 262 -8.01 12.02 -10.99
CA PRO A 262 -9.27 11.46 -10.50
C PRO A 262 -9.10 10.54 -9.28
N ALA A 263 -8.00 9.80 -9.20
CA ALA A 263 -7.66 8.98 -8.05
C ALA A 263 -7.20 9.84 -6.85
N GLU A 264 -6.42 10.90 -7.12
CA GLU A 264 -6.01 11.89 -6.11
C GLU A 264 -7.21 12.57 -5.44
N TYR A 265 -8.30 12.84 -6.18
CA TYR A 265 -9.54 13.37 -5.60
C TYR A 265 -10.24 12.41 -4.61
N LEU A 266 -10.00 11.10 -4.73
CA LEU A 266 -10.55 10.10 -3.83
C LEU A 266 -9.64 9.80 -2.64
N GLU A 267 -8.43 10.33 -2.58
CA GLU A 267 -7.42 9.93 -1.59
C GLU A 267 -7.92 10.01 -0.15
N GLU A 268 -8.60 11.09 0.23
CA GLU A 268 -9.13 11.22 1.59
C GLU A 268 -10.14 10.11 1.92
N LEU A 269 -11.04 9.79 0.97
CA LEU A 269 -12.00 8.70 1.13
C LEU A 269 -11.29 7.35 1.20
N VAL A 270 -10.26 7.15 0.37
CA VAL A 270 -9.45 5.94 0.34
C VAL A 270 -8.71 5.73 1.67
N PHE A 271 -8.15 6.79 2.27
CA PHE A 271 -7.53 6.72 3.59
C PHE A 271 -8.56 6.41 4.69
N ILE A 272 -9.75 7.00 4.64
CA ILE A 272 -10.82 6.69 5.61
C ILE A 272 -11.26 5.22 5.52
N ILE A 273 -11.36 4.68 4.31
CA ILE A 273 -11.78 3.28 4.11
C ILE A 273 -10.67 2.31 4.53
N PHE A 274 -9.41 2.69 4.36
CA PHE A 274 -8.28 1.82 4.66
C PHE A 274 -7.91 1.75 6.15
N PHE A 275 -7.98 2.86 6.90
CA PHE A 275 -7.58 2.96 8.31
C PHE A 275 -8.76 2.86 9.28
#